data_AF-A0AAW5L1I0-F1
#
_entry.id   AF-A0AAW5L1I0-F1
#
_cell.length_a   1.000
_cell.length_b   1.000
_cell.length_c   1.000
_cell.angle_alpha   90.00
_cell.angle_beta   90.00
_cell.angle_gamma   90.00
#
_symmetry.space_group_name_H-M   'P 1'
#
loop_
_entity.id
_entity.type
_entity.pdbx_description
1 polymer ?
#
loop_
_entity_poly.entity_id
_entity_poly.type
_entity_poly.pdbx_seq_one_letter_code
_entity_poly.pdbx_strand_id
1 'polypeptide(L)' 'MEKWSEERIAAYKDYVRNYEKDMLDYENRITEHQKGLRSMIEAVCSVREKRRETLTELYKQGWLLDDDKWVEVNKK' A
#
# COMPACT_ATOMS: atom_id res chain seq x y z
N MET A 1 40.94 -5.48 30.00
CA MET A 1 39.65 -4.78 30.07
C MET A 1 39.03 -5.06 31.41
N GLU A 2 38.63 -4.02 32.13
CA GLU A 2 37.90 -4.18 33.39
C GLU A 2 36.50 -4.73 33.10
N LYS A 3 36.04 -5.70 33.90
CA LYS A 3 34.70 -6.25 33.75
C LYS A 3 33.66 -5.20 34.16
N TRP A 4 32.55 -5.12 33.45
CA TRP A 4 31.42 -4.27 33.83
C TRP A 4 30.78 -4.75 35.14
N SER A 5 30.13 -3.83 35.85
CA SER A 5 29.31 -4.16 37.01
C SER A 5 28.12 -5.05 36.62
N GLU A 6 27.66 -5.87 37.55
CA GLU A 6 26.50 -6.74 37.34
C GLU A 6 25.24 -5.96 37.00
N GLU A 7 25.03 -4.80 37.63
CA GLU A 7 23.94 -3.87 37.35
C GLU A 7 23.96 -3.40 35.89
N ARG A 8 25.15 -3.04 35.38
CA ARG A 8 25.30 -2.64 33.99
C ARG A 8 25.02 -3.82 33.06
N ILE A 9 25.51 -5.01 33.37
CA ILE A 9 25.24 -6.21 32.57
C ILE A 9 23.73 -6.53 32.55
N ALA A 10 23.03 -6.38 33.67
CA ALA A 10 21.59 -6.59 33.77
C ALA A 10 20.82 -5.59 32.89
N ALA A 11 21.15 -4.30 32.98
CA ALA A 11 20.51 -3.27 32.15
C ALA A 11 20.66 -3.55 30.64
N TYR A 12 21.86 -3.95 30.20
CA TYR A 12 22.08 -4.28 28.79
C TYR A 12 21.30 -5.53 28.34
N LYS A 13 21.14 -6.54 29.21
CA LYS A 13 20.28 -7.70 28.91
C LYS A 13 18.82 -7.28 28.73
N ASP A 14 18.34 -6.36 29.56
CA ASP A 14 16.97 -5.83 29.42
C ASP A 14 16.80 -4.98 28.17
N TYR A 15 17.82 -4.18 27.80
CA TYR A 15 17.81 -3.46 26.53
C TYR A 15 17.72 -4.39 25.33
N VAL A 16 18.51 -5.47 25.30
CA VAL A 16 18.43 -6.47 24.22
C VAL A 16 17.02 -7.05 24.11
N ARG A 17 16.41 -7.43 25.24
CA ARG A 17 15.02 -7.94 25.25
C ARG A 17 14.01 -6.94 24.74
N ASN A 18 14.18 -5.65 25.06
CA ASN A 18 13.29 -4.61 24.57
C ASN A 18 13.49 -4.38 23.08
N TYR A 19 14.73 -4.36 22.59
CA TYR A 19 15.01 -4.27 21.15
C TYR A 19 14.43 -5.45 20.38
N GLU A 20 14.48 -6.67 20.92
CA GLU A 20 13.83 -7.84 20.32
C GLU A 20 12.31 -7.66 20.19
N LYS A 21 11.66 -7.09 21.21
CA LYS A 21 10.23 -6.78 21.15
C LYS A 21 9.92 -5.70 20.13
N ASP A 22 10.70 -4.63 20.11
CA ASP A 22 10.52 -3.52 19.17
C ASP A 22 10.71 -3.99 17.72
N MET A 23 11.72 -4.83 17.45
CA MET A 23 11.94 -5.43 16.14
C MET A 23 10.72 -6.23 15.68
N LEU A 24 10.16 -7.07 16.56
CA LEU A 24 8.97 -7.85 16.26
C LEU A 24 7.75 -6.96 15.98
N ASP A 25 7.55 -5.88 16.75
CA ASP A 25 6.47 -4.91 16.50
C ASP A 25 6.62 -4.26 15.12
N TYR A 26 7.83 -3.84 14.75
CA TYR A 26 8.08 -3.25 13.43
C TYR A 26 7.84 -4.26 12.30
N GLU A 27 8.27 -5.51 12.44
CA GLU A 27 8.01 -6.56 11.44
C GLU A 27 6.50 -6.83 11.25
N ASN A 28 5.74 -6.84 12.35
CA ASN A 28 4.29 -6.98 12.31
C ASN A 28 3.64 -5.81 11.58
N ARG A 29 4.02 -4.57 11.91
CA ARG A 29 3.51 -3.36 11.27
C ARG A 29 3.85 -3.29 9.78
N ILE A 30 5.05 -3.70 9.39
CA ILE A 30 5.44 -3.83 7.97
C ILE A 30 4.48 -4.79 7.26
N THR A 31 4.20 -5.94 7.87
CA THR A 31 3.29 -6.94 7.30
C THR A 31 1.87 -6.39 7.12
N GLU A 32 1.36 -5.64 8.12
CA GLU A 32 0.05 -4.99 8.04
C GLU A 32 0.00 -3.93 6.93
N HIS A 33 1.01 -3.07 6.84
CA HIS A 33 1.08 -2.05 5.80
C HIS A 33 1.17 -2.66 4.40
N GLN A 34 1.90 -3.77 4.23
CA GLN A 34 1.95 -4.50 2.95
C GLN A 34 0.59 -5.07 2.55
N LYS A 35 -0.20 -5.57 3.51
CA LYS A 35 -1.59 -6.01 3.24
C LYS A 35 -2.45 -4.82 2.81
N GLY A 36 -2.37 -3.70 3.52
CA GLY A 36 -3.09 -2.48 3.17
C GLY A 36 -2.76 -1.96 1.76
N LEU A 37 -1.47 -1.93 1.40
CA LEU A 37 -1.03 -1.55 0.05
C LEU A 37 -1.61 -2.47 -1.02
N ARG A 38 -1.62 -3.79 -0.78
CA ARG A 38 -2.21 -4.75 -1.72
C ARG A 38 -3.69 -4.48 -1.97
N SER A 39 -4.47 -4.28 -0.91
CA SER A 39 -5.90 -3.96 -1.03
C SER A 39 -6.15 -2.65 -1.78
N MET A 40 -5.31 -1.63 -1.57
CA MET A 40 -5.42 -0.37 -2.33
C MET A 40 -5.11 -0.56 -3.81
N ILE A 41 -4.08 -1.35 -4.14
CA ILE A 41 -3.74 -1.70 -5.53
C ILE A 41 -4.91 -2.42 -6.21
N GLU A 42 -5.50 -3.41 -5.54
CA GLU A 42 -6.67 -4.15 -6.04
C GLU A 42 -7.86 -3.22 -6.29
N ALA A 43 -8.13 -2.28 -5.38
CA ALA A 43 -9.18 -1.29 -5.54
C ALA A 43 -8.94 -0.38 -6.75
N VAL A 44 -7.72 0.12 -6.95
CA VAL A 44 -7.36 0.93 -8.12
C VAL A 44 -7.55 0.15 -9.41
N CYS A 45 -7.11 -1.11 -9.46
CA CYS A 45 -7.31 -1.98 -10.62
C CYS A 45 -8.79 -2.17 -10.93
N SER A 46 -9.62 -2.45 -9.92
CA SER A 46 -11.07 -2.62 -10.08
C SER A 46 -11.74 -1.35 -10.63
N VAL A 47 -11.37 -0.17 -10.13
CA VAL A 47 -11.92 1.11 -10.61
C VAL A 47 -11.47 1.39 -12.05
N ARG A 48 -10.20 1.11 -12.39
CA ARG A 48 -9.69 1.26 -13.75
C ARG A 48 -10.43 0.36 -14.75
N GLU A 49 -10.73 -0.86 -14.35
CA GLU A 49 -11.51 -1.80 -15.16
C GLU A 49 -12.93 -1.29 -15.40
N LYS A 50 -13.65 -0.90 -14.35
CA LYS A 50 -14.99 -0.29 -14.47
C LYS A 50 -14.99 0.96 -15.36
N ARG A 51 -13.96 1.82 -15.22
CA ARG A 51 -13.78 3.00 -16.08
C ARG A 51 -13.62 2.58 -17.54
N ARG A 52 -12.80 1.58 -17.84
CA ARG A 52 -12.57 1.06 -19.20
C ARG A 52 -13.86 0.49 -19.80
N GLU A 53 -14.62 -0.30 -19.03
CA GLU A 53 -15.90 -0.84 -19.46
C GLU A 53 -16.90 0.27 -19.77
N THR A 54 -17.00 1.27 -18.89
CA THR A 54 -17.87 2.43 -19.07
C THR A 54 -17.49 3.25 -20.29
N LEU A 55 -16.19 3.51 -20.51
CA LEU A 55 -15.70 4.20 -21.71
C LEU A 55 -16.01 3.41 -22.98
N THR A 56 -15.88 2.09 -22.93
CA THR A 56 -16.22 1.21 -24.06
C THR A 56 -17.70 1.33 -24.41
N GLU A 57 -18.57 1.37 -23.39
CA GLU A 57 -20.01 1.53 -23.61
C GLU A 57 -20.35 2.93 -24.14
N LEU A 58 -19.77 3.99 -23.58
CA LEU A 58 -19.95 5.36 -24.08
C LEU A 58 -19.50 5.52 -25.53
N TYR A 59 -18.38 4.89 -25.91
CA TYR A 59 -17.95 4.86 -27.30
C TYR A 59 -18.97 4.16 -28.20
N LYS A 60 -19.62 3.08 -27.72
CA LYS A 60 -20.72 2.46 -28.46
C LYS A 60 -21.92 3.40 -28.63
N GLN A 61 -22.16 4.29 -27.68
CA GLN A 61 -23.19 5.33 -27.74
C GLN A 61 -22.77 6.60 -28.50
N GLY A 62 -21.57 6.63 -29.10
CA GLY A 62 -21.10 7.77 -29.89
C GLY A 62 -20.34 8.83 -29.08
N TRP A 63 -19.83 8.50 -27.89
CA TRP A 63 -19.09 9.44 -27.04
C TRP A 63 -17.65 8.97 -26.81
N LEU A 64 -16.68 9.86 -27.02
CA LEU A 64 -15.26 9.64 -26.73
C LEU A 64 -14.80 10.65 -25.68
N LEU A 65 -13.98 10.20 -24.72
CA LEU A 65 -13.27 11.09 -23.81
C LEU A 65 -11.87 11.36 -24.38
N ASP A 66 -11.63 12.60 -24.80
CA ASP A 66 -10.36 13.06 -25.39
C ASP A 66 -9.85 14.28 -24.61
N ASP A 67 -8.63 14.23 -24.07
CA ASP A 67 -8.04 15.24 -23.18
C ASP A 67 -9.04 15.82 -22.14
N ASP A 68 -9.69 14.91 -21.40
CA ASP A 68 -10.71 15.19 -20.37
C ASP A 68 -11.98 15.91 -20.87
N LYS A 69 -12.21 15.94 -22.18
CA LYS A 69 -13.42 16.48 -22.81
C LYS A 69 -14.23 15.38 -23.49
N TRP A 70 -15.55 15.45 -23.35
CA TRP A 70 -16.45 14.57 -24.09
C TRP A 70 -16.65 15.10 -25.50
N VAL A 71 -16.34 14.26 -26.48
CA VAL A 71 -16.49 14.54 -27.90
C VAL A 71 -17.51 13.56 -28.47
N GLU A 72 -18.52 14.09 -29.16
CA GLU A 72 -19.48 13.27 -29.90
C GLU A 72 -18.80 12.76 -31.18
N VAL A 73 -18.71 11.45 -31.32
CA VAL A 73 -18.19 10.77 -32.50
C VAL A 73 -19.38 10.27 -33.31
N ASN A 74 -19.66 10.96 -34.42
CA ASN A 74 -20.69 10.58 -35.38
C ASN A 74 -20.43 9.17 -35.91
N LYS A 75 -21.21 8.21 -35.43
CA LYS A 75 -21.33 6.89 -36.05
C LYS A 75 -22.17 7.04 -37.31
N LYS A 76 -21.50 7.07 -38.46
CA LYS A 76 -22.17 6.83 -39.75
C LYS A 76 -22.83 5.46 -39.76
#